data_AF-A0A6N3X6H3-F1
#
_entry.id   AF-A0A6N3X6H3-F1
#
_cell.length_a   1.000
_cell.length_b   1.000
_cell.length_c   1.000
_cell.angle_alpha   90.00
_cell.angle_beta   90.00
_cell.angle_gamma   90.00
#
_symmetry.space_group_name_H-M   'P 1'
#
loop_
_entity.id
_entity.type
_entity.pdbx_description
1 polymer ?
#
loop_
_entity_poly.entity_id
_entity_poly.type
_entity_poly.pdbx_seq_one_letter_code
_entity_poly.pdbx_strand_id
1 'polypeptide(L)'
;MRFHRSGGRTVHQGGCTAPLKLSRAVAHGSTCELSILHTAGGLVGGDVLHINCQLAPQSRALLTSVAAQKVYGSVGRSQLQPEGAWARQQLICRVRDGAWLSWFPQETVVFAHGLLQQEQRVELEGSGAWLGAEVVRLGRTAAGETIGQGCWRSRL
;
A
#
# COMPACT_ATOMS: atom_id res chain seq x y z
N MET A 1 -7.88 8.86 -2.29
CA MET A 1 -7.19 9.60 -3.37
C MET A 1 -8.05 9.54 -4.63
N ARG A 2 -8.26 10.67 -5.29
CA ARG A 2 -9.00 10.78 -6.56
C ARG A 2 -8.11 11.43 -7.61
N PHE A 3 -8.10 10.89 -8.82
CA PHE A 3 -7.29 11.36 -9.94
C PHE A 3 -8.21 11.72 -11.09
N HIS A 4 -8.06 12.92 -11.65
CA HIS A 4 -8.87 13.38 -12.78
C HIS A 4 -8.07 14.19 -13.78
N ARG A 5 -8.57 14.27 -15.01
CA ARG A 5 -7.96 15.05 -16.09
C ARG A 5 -8.25 16.54 -15.89
N SER A 6 -7.22 17.37 -15.99
CA SER A 6 -7.33 18.83 -15.99
C SER A 6 -6.14 19.44 -16.73
N GLY A 7 -6.40 20.36 -17.65
CA GLY A 7 -5.36 21.08 -18.39
C GLY A 7 -4.33 20.18 -19.09
N GLY A 8 -4.79 19.09 -19.74
CA GLY A 8 -3.91 18.17 -20.47
C GLY A 8 -3.11 17.18 -19.61
N ARG A 9 -3.22 17.23 -18.27
CA ARG A 9 -2.55 16.32 -17.34
C ARG A 9 -3.52 15.72 -16.33
N THR A 10 -3.04 14.79 -15.53
CA THR A 10 -3.78 14.25 -14.38
C THR A 10 -3.43 15.04 -13.13
N VAL A 11 -4.44 15.33 -12.31
CA VAL A 11 -4.29 16.00 -11.02
C VAL A 11 -4.89 15.14 -9.91
N HIS A 12 -4.27 15.19 -8.73
CA HIS A 12 -4.73 14.50 -7.53
C HIS A 12 -5.59 15.41 -6.65
N GLN A 13 -6.68 14.88 -6.12
CA GLN A 13 -7.46 15.46 -5.03
C GLN A 13 -7.75 14.40 -3.96
N GLY A 14 -7.59 14.78 -2.69
CA GLY A 14 -7.87 13.91 -1.55
C GLY A 14 -6.88 14.12 -0.42
N GLY A 15 -6.98 13.27 0.59
CA GLY A 15 -6.10 13.31 1.75
C GLY A 15 -5.98 11.95 2.40
N CYS A 16 -5.42 11.97 3.59
CA CYS A 16 -5.16 10.80 4.43
C CYS A 16 -5.23 11.23 5.90
N THR A 17 -5.40 10.25 6.79
CA THR A 17 -5.29 10.43 8.23
C THR A 17 -4.01 9.77 8.72
N ALA A 18 -3.53 10.20 9.88
CA ALA A 18 -2.41 9.52 10.54
C ALA A 18 -2.72 8.01 10.68
N PRO A 19 -1.72 7.14 10.52
CA PRO A 19 -0.29 7.43 10.31
C PRO A 19 0.10 7.67 8.82
N LEU A 20 -0.85 7.72 7.90
CA LEU A 20 -0.56 7.96 6.49
C LEU A 20 -0.33 9.46 6.22
N LYS A 21 0.64 9.75 5.36
CA LYS A 21 0.88 11.05 4.73
C LYS A 21 1.03 10.87 3.22
N LEU A 22 0.67 11.91 2.48
CA LEU A 22 0.87 11.98 1.04
C LEU A 22 1.96 13.00 0.74
N SER A 23 2.89 12.66 -0.15
CA SER A 23 3.85 13.63 -0.68
C SER A 23 3.14 14.66 -1.57
N ARG A 24 3.85 15.73 -1.92
CA ARG A 24 3.38 16.63 -2.97
C ARG A 24 3.31 15.85 -4.29
N ALA A 25 2.15 15.89 -4.93
CA ALA A 25 1.97 15.29 -6.25
C ALA A 25 2.90 15.94 -7.29
N VAL A 26 3.57 15.11 -8.10
CA VAL A 26 4.48 15.53 -9.17
C VAL A 26 3.88 15.13 -10.52
N ALA A 27 4.02 15.97 -11.53
CA ALA A 27 3.54 15.67 -12.88
C ALA A 27 4.69 15.17 -13.75
N HIS A 28 4.52 13.99 -14.34
CA HIS A 28 5.42 13.43 -15.35
C HIS A 28 4.65 13.33 -16.68
N GLY A 29 4.76 14.38 -17.50
CA GLY A 29 3.90 14.55 -18.67
C GLY A 29 2.42 14.62 -18.26
N SER A 30 1.61 13.68 -18.75
CA SER A 30 0.18 13.58 -18.41
C SER A 30 -0.12 12.76 -17.15
N THR A 31 0.90 12.13 -16.56
CA THR A 31 0.78 11.23 -15.40
C THR A 31 1.01 11.99 -14.09
N CYS A 32 0.17 11.71 -13.09
CA CYS A 32 0.35 12.19 -11.72
C CYS A 32 1.10 11.14 -10.88
N GLU A 33 2.28 11.46 -10.40
CA GLU A 33 3.00 10.65 -9.42
C GLU A 33 2.66 11.12 -8.00
N LEU A 34 2.36 10.16 -7.13
CA LEU A 34 2.05 10.42 -5.72
C LEU A 34 2.65 9.33 -4.84
N SER A 35 3.45 9.73 -3.85
CA SER A 35 4.07 8.82 -2.90
C SER A 35 3.30 8.81 -1.57
N ILE A 36 3.09 7.61 -1.03
CA ILE A 36 2.44 7.38 0.26
C ILE A 36 3.53 7.14 1.31
N LEU A 37 3.35 7.72 2.50
CA LEU A 37 4.27 7.59 3.62
C LEU A 37 3.52 7.07 4.83
N HIS A 38 4.16 6.22 5.62
CA HIS A 38 3.69 5.79 6.93
C HIS A 38 4.58 6.37 8.02
N THR A 39 4.07 7.31 8.81
CA THR A 39 4.90 8.09 9.75
C THR A 39 5.05 7.46 11.14
N ALA A 40 4.34 6.37 11.44
CA ALA A 40 4.41 5.71 12.76
C ALA A 40 5.51 4.63 12.89
N GLY A 41 6.46 4.56 11.96
CA GLY A 41 7.61 3.66 12.04
C GLY A 41 7.33 2.18 11.71
N GLY A 42 6.07 1.80 11.49
CA GLY A 42 5.61 0.50 10.98
C GLY A 42 4.29 0.09 11.60
N LEU A 43 3.77 -1.06 11.20
CA LEU A 43 2.53 -1.65 11.69
C LEU A 43 2.81 -2.60 12.85
N VAL A 44 1.98 -2.52 13.89
CA VAL A 44 1.93 -3.50 14.98
C VAL A 44 0.67 -4.35 14.87
N GLY A 45 0.60 -5.43 15.66
CA GLY A 45 -0.58 -6.30 15.67
C GLY A 45 -1.86 -5.51 16.00
N GLY A 46 -2.88 -5.66 15.16
CA GLY A 46 -4.16 -4.96 15.30
C GLY A 46 -4.29 -3.71 14.40
N ASP A 47 -3.20 -3.17 13.85
CA ASP A 47 -3.27 -2.01 12.97
C ASP A 47 -4.03 -2.32 11.66
N VAL A 48 -4.74 -1.32 11.15
CA VAL A 48 -5.48 -1.43 9.89
C VAL A 48 -5.20 -0.21 9.01
N LEU A 49 -4.76 -0.46 7.78
CA LEU A 49 -4.59 0.56 6.75
C LEU A 49 -5.59 0.36 5.60
N HIS A 50 -6.24 1.45 5.20
CA HIS A 50 -7.09 1.49 4.01
C HIS A 50 -6.54 2.50 3.00
N ILE A 51 -6.23 2.02 1.80
CA ILE A 51 -5.75 2.81 0.68
C ILE A 51 -6.81 2.74 -0.42
N ASN A 52 -7.50 3.86 -0.64
CA ASN A 52 -8.55 3.97 -1.66
C ASN A 52 -8.09 4.90 -2.78
N CYS A 53 -8.06 4.37 -4.00
CA CYS A 53 -7.67 5.07 -5.22
C CYS A 53 -8.80 5.04 -6.26
N GLN A 54 -9.14 6.20 -6.80
CA GLN A 54 -10.16 6.34 -7.84
C GLN A 54 -9.60 7.16 -8.99
N LEU A 55 -9.57 6.57 -10.18
CA LEU A 55 -9.11 7.22 -11.41
C LEU A 55 -10.32 7.50 -12.28
N ALA A 56 -10.58 8.77 -12.57
CA ALA A 56 -11.58 9.19 -13.56
C ALA A 56 -11.14 8.82 -14.99
N PRO A 57 -12.04 8.83 -15.98
CA PRO A 57 -11.70 8.45 -17.34
C PRO A 57 -10.46 9.15 -17.88
N GLN A 58 -9.66 8.40 -18.65
CA GLN A 58 -8.42 8.89 -19.32
C GLN A 58 -7.33 9.44 -18.38
N SER A 59 -7.50 9.36 -17.06
CA SER A 59 -6.50 9.81 -16.09
C SER A 59 -5.37 8.80 -15.93
N ARG A 60 -4.17 9.27 -15.57
CA ARG A 60 -2.97 8.45 -15.42
C ARG A 60 -2.30 8.75 -14.09
N ALA A 61 -2.07 7.72 -13.28
CA ALA A 61 -1.41 7.87 -11.99
C ALA A 61 -0.33 6.81 -11.76
N LEU A 62 0.74 7.23 -11.09
CA LEU A 62 1.76 6.37 -10.50
C LEU A 62 1.68 6.54 -8.98
N LEU A 63 1.38 5.46 -8.28
CA LEU A 63 1.40 5.40 -6.83
C LEU A 63 2.58 4.58 -6.36
N THR A 64 3.34 5.13 -5.42
CA THR A 64 4.49 4.47 -4.78
C THR A 64 4.50 4.78 -3.28
N SER A 65 5.49 4.24 -2.56
CA SER A 65 5.81 4.65 -1.20
C SER A 65 7.26 5.14 -1.14
N VAL A 66 7.62 5.91 -0.12
CA VAL A 66 8.97 6.46 0.01
C VAL A 66 9.92 5.57 0.82
N ALA A 67 9.38 4.58 1.52
CA ALA A 67 10.12 3.72 2.42
C ALA A 67 9.43 2.36 2.53
N ALA A 68 10.24 1.36 2.90
CA ALA A 68 9.74 0.02 3.20
C ALA A 68 8.71 0.06 4.34
N GLN A 69 7.59 -0.63 4.15
CA GLN A 69 6.63 -0.86 5.21
C GLN A 69 7.20 -1.90 6.17
N LYS A 70 7.17 -1.63 7.47
CA LYS A 70 7.63 -2.58 8.49
C LYS A 70 6.42 -3.17 9.19
N VAL A 71 6.40 -4.49 9.40
CA VAL A 71 5.40 -5.14 10.24
C VAL A 71 6.11 -5.81 11.40
N TYR A 72 5.85 -5.32 12.62
CA TYR A 72 6.48 -5.83 13.83
C TYR A 72 5.85 -7.15 14.30
N GLY A 73 6.66 -7.95 14.98
CA GLY A 73 6.23 -9.22 15.54
C GLY A 73 5.16 -9.06 16.62
N SER A 74 4.08 -9.82 16.52
CA SER A 74 2.97 -9.81 17.49
C SER A 74 2.80 -11.15 18.23
N VAL A 75 3.19 -12.29 17.63
CA VAL A 75 3.10 -13.61 18.29
C VAL A 75 4.01 -13.64 19.51
N GLY A 76 3.50 -14.15 20.63
CA GLY A 76 4.23 -14.30 21.89
C GLY A 76 4.57 -12.99 22.62
N ARG A 77 4.08 -11.83 22.16
CA ARG A 77 4.35 -10.54 22.81
C ARG A 77 3.40 -10.23 23.97
N SER A 78 2.17 -10.71 23.89
CA SER A 78 1.14 -10.52 24.93
C SER A 78 0.93 -11.82 25.68
N GLN A 79 0.88 -11.76 27.01
CA GLN A 79 0.48 -12.90 27.84
C GLN A 79 -1.01 -13.22 27.70
N LEU A 80 -1.83 -12.20 27.42
CA LEU A 80 -3.27 -12.36 27.22
C LEU A 80 -3.62 -12.87 25.82
N GLN A 81 -2.75 -12.59 24.85
CA GLN A 81 -2.94 -12.95 23.44
C GLN A 81 -1.66 -13.55 22.85
N PRO A 82 -1.26 -14.76 23.29
CA PRO A 82 0.00 -15.38 22.89
C PRO A 82 0.06 -15.71 21.39
N GLU A 83 -1.09 -15.92 20.73
CA GLU A 83 -1.18 -16.15 19.28
C GLU A 83 -0.90 -14.90 18.44
N GLY A 84 -0.84 -13.73 19.06
CA GLY A 84 -0.62 -12.44 18.40
C GLY A 84 -1.85 -11.89 17.68
N ALA A 85 -1.71 -10.67 17.19
CA ALA A 85 -2.76 -9.98 16.44
C ALA A 85 -2.28 -9.67 15.01
N TRP A 86 -3.20 -9.76 14.06
CA TRP A 86 -2.94 -9.46 12.65
C TRP A 86 -2.96 -7.95 12.40
N ALA A 87 -1.93 -7.44 11.75
CA ALA A 87 -2.00 -6.17 11.02
C ALA A 87 -2.73 -6.41 9.68
N ARG A 88 -3.47 -5.42 9.21
CA ARG A 88 -4.25 -5.50 7.97
C ARG A 88 -3.99 -4.33 7.05
N GLN A 89 -3.87 -4.61 5.75
CA GLN A 89 -3.79 -3.58 4.71
C GLN A 89 -4.79 -3.89 3.61
N GLN A 90 -5.58 -2.89 3.22
CA GLN A 90 -6.52 -3.00 2.11
C GLN A 90 -6.24 -1.93 1.07
N LEU A 91 -6.07 -2.35 -0.18
CA LEU A 91 -5.97 -1.48 -1.35
C LEU A 91 -7.23 -1.68 -2.21
N ILE A 92 -7.98 -0.60 -2.45
CA ILE A 92 -9.10 -0.60 -3.38
C ILE A 92 -8.82 0.42 -4.48
N CYS A 93 -8.71 -0.07 -5.71
CA CYS A 93 -8.46 0.71 -6.91
C CYS A 93 -9.68 0.66 -7.83
N ARG A 94 -10.21 1.82 -8.20
CA ARG A 94 -11.25 1.94 -9.24
C ARG A 94 -10.66 2.68 -10.42
N VAL A 95 -10.53 1.99 -11.55
CA VAL A 95 -9.90 2.51 -12.77
C VAL A 95 -10.96 2.60 -13.85
N ARG A 96 -11.40 3.83 -14.15
CA ARG A 96 -12.42 4.10 -15.16
C ARG A 96 -11.87 3.95 -16.58
N ASP A 97 -12.76 4.00 -17.56
CA ASP A 97 -12.43 3.80 -18.97
C ASP A 97 -11.26 4.68 -19.45
N GLY A 98 -10.31 4.06 -20.15
CA GLY A 98 -9.09 4.67 -20.65
C GLY A 98 -8.11 5.16 -19.58
N ALA A 99 -8.39 4.96 -18.28
CA ALA A 99 -7.48 5.37 -17.22
C ALA A 99 -6.36 4.35 -16.99
N TRP A 100 -5.22 4.81 -16.47
CA TRP A 100 -4.04 3.97 -16.22
C TRP A 100 -3.52 4.17 -14.79
N LEU A 101 -3.51 3.12 -13.98
CA LEU A 101 -2.92 3.14 -12.64
C LEU A 101 -1.69 2.23 -12.58
N SER A 102 -0.56 2.79 -12.17
CA SER A 102 0.63 2.03 -11.77
C SER A 102 0.76 2.01 -10.24
N TRP A 103 0.92 0.83 -9.63
CA TRP A 103 1.09 0.62 -8.19
C TRP A 103 2.44 -0.07 -7.92
N PHE A 104 3.41 0.71 -7.44
CA PHE A 104 4.77 0.23 -7.17
C PHE A 104 5.26 0.74 -5.81
N PRO A 105 4.69 0.26 -4.69
CA PRO A 105 5.22 0.58 -3.37
C PRO A 105 6.61 -0.01 -3.18
N GLN A 106 7.38 0.56 -2.25
CA GLN A 106 8.57 -0.09 -1.71
C GLN A 106 8.21 -1.39 -1.00
N GLU A 107 9.22 -2.19 -0.66
CA GLU A 107 8.99 -3.50 -0.08
C GLU A 107 8.24 -3.45 1.26
N THR A 108 7.50 -4.52 1.55
CA THR A 108 7.01 -4.80 2.90
C THR A 108 7.93 -5.77 3.59
N VAL A 109 8.43 -5.44 4.78
CA VAL A 109 9.30 -6.29 5.59
C VAL A 109 8.51 -6.76 6.81
N VAL A 110 8.16 -8.05 6.82
CA VAL A 110 7.49 -8.70 7.94
C VAL A 110 8.55 -9.24 8.88
N PHE A 111 8.70 -8.65 10.07
CA PHE A 111 9.73 -9.05 11.03
C PHE A 111 9.39 -10.42 11.63
N ALA A 112 10.34 -10.99 12.39
CA ALA A 112 10.09 -12.22 13.13
C ALA A 112 8.78 -12.13 13.93
N HIS A 113 7.96 -13.18 13.82
CA HIS A 113 6.68 -13.30 14.51
C HIS A 113 5.60 -12.29 14.05
N GLY A 114 5.80 -11.63 12.91
CA GLY A 114 4.85 -10.67 12.34
C GLY A 114 3.68 -11.35 11.63
N LEU A 115 2.48 -10.83 11.85
CA LEU A 115 1.24 -11.32 11.21
C LEU A 115 0.67 -10.21 10.33
N LEU A 116 0.70 -10.39 9.02
CA LEU A 116 0.16 -9.43 8.04
C LEU A 116 -0.84 -10.10 7.11
N GLN A 117 -2.03 -9.54 7.05
CA GLN A 117 -3.00 -9.84 6.01
C GLN A 117 -3.16 -8.63 5.09
N GLN A 118 -2.96 -8.84 3.80
CA GLN A 118 -3.24 -7.82 2.80
C GLN A 118 -4.28 -8.28 1.79
N GLU A 119 -5.08 -7.31 1.36
CA GLU A 119 -6.08 -7.47 0.31
C GLU A 119 -5.95 -6.34 -0.69
N GLN A 120 -5.91 -6.70 -1.96
CA GLN A 120 -6.01 -5.77 -3.06
C GLN A 120 -7.28 -6.08 -3.85
N ARG A 121 -7.98 -5.04 -4.27
CA ARG A 121 -9.14 -5.15 -5.15
C ARG A 121 -9.03 -4.10 -6.23
N VAL A 122 -9.00 -4.57 -7.48
CA VAL A 122 -8.89 -3.70 -8.65
C VAL A 122 -10.15 -3.84 -9.50
N GLU A 123 -10.88 -2.74 -9.63
CA GLU A 123 -12.08 -2.65 -10.46
C GLU A 123 -11.71 -1.89 -11.73
N LEU A 124 -11.70 -2.58 -12.87
CA LEU A 124 -11.42 -2.03 -14.19
C LEU A 124 -12.72 -1.84 -14.98
N GLU A 125 -12.85 -0.71 -15.65
CA GLU A 125 -13.97 -0.40 -16.55
C GLU A 125 -13.45 -0.11 -17.96
N GLY A 126 -14.10 -0.69 -18.97
CA GLY A 126 -13.75 -0.49 -20.38
C GLY A 126 -12.28 -0.81 -20.68
N SER A 127 -11.56 0.18 -21.20
CA SER A 127 -10.13 0.14 -21.52
C SER A 127 -9.21 0.56 -20.35
N GLY A 128 -9.76 0.65 -19.13
CA GLY A 128 -8.99 0.94 -17.92
C GLY A 128 -7.91 -0.13 -17.66
N ALA A 129 -6.71 0.32 -17.29
CA ALA A 129 -5.55 -0.54 -17.09
C ALA A 129 -4.91 -0.34 -15.71
N TRP A 130 -4.47 -1.46 -15.13
CA TRP A 130 -3.72 -1.47 -13.88
C TRP A 130 -2.45 -2.29 -14.04
N LEU A 131 -1.35 -1.75 -13.55
CA LEU A 131 -0.07 -2.43 -13.45
C LEU A 131 0.42 -2.33 -12.01
N GLY A 132 0.67 -3.46 -11.36
CA GLY A 132 1.15 -3.47 -9.98
C GLY A 132 2.23 -4.50 -9.74
N ALA A 133 3.16 -4.17 -8.83
CA ALA A 133 4.11 -5.12 -8.28
C ALA A 133 4.37 -4.80 -6.81
N GLU A 134 4.51 -5.85 -6.00
CA GLU A 134 4.89 -5.74 -4.59
C GLU A 134 6.04 -6.68 -4.29
N VAL A 135 6.95 -6.21 -3.45
CA VAL A 135 8.06 -7.00 -2.93
C VAL A 135 7.81 -7.23 -1.45
N VAL A 136 7.88 -8.49 -1.00
CA VAL A 136 7.74 -8.83 0.41
C VAL A 136 8.98 -9.56 0.90
N ARG A 137 9.55 -9.10 2.01
CA ARG A 137 10.64 -9.76 2.73
C ARG A 137 10.11 -10.39 4.02
N LEU A 138 10.40 -11.67 4.19
CA LEU A 138 9.98 -12.46 5.34
C LEU A 138 11.16 -12.61 6.31
N GLY A 139 11.16 -11.77 7.36
CA GLY A 139 12.27 -11.57 8.28
C GLY A 139 13.23 -10.47 7.84
N ARG A 140 13.96 -9.89 8.81
CA ARG A 140 15.12 -9.00 8.53
C ARG A 140 16.34 -9.84 8.17
N THR A 141 16.33 -10.41 6.97
CA THR A 141 17.35 -11.36 6.51
C THR A 141 18.78 -10.81 6.55
N ALA A 142 18.98 -9.51 6.32
CA ALA A 142 20.28 -8.84 6.46
C ALA A 142 20.84 -8.87 7.89
N ALA A 143 19.98 -9.05 8.90
CA ALA A 143 20.34 -9.23 10.31
C ALA A 143 20.27 -10.70 10.76
N GLY A 144 20.18 -11.66 9.83
CA GLY A 144 20.03 -13.09 10.14
C GLY A 144 18.66 -13.48 10.70
N GLU A 145 17.67 -12.58 10.66
CA GLU A 145 16.33 -12.84 11.17
C GLU A 145 15.45 -13.53 10.11
N THR A 146 14.76 -14.60 10.51
CA THR A 146 13.70 -15.24 9.72
C THR A 146 12.31 -14.82 10.23
N ILE A 147 11.25 -15.13 9.48
CA ILE A 147 9.88 -14.80 9.90
C ILE A 147 9.41 -15.57 11.15
N GLY A 148 10.05 -16.68 11.52
CA GLY A 148 9.66 -17.49 12.68
C GLY A 148 8.22 -18.00 12.59
N GLN A 149 7.41 -17.72 13.62
CA GLN A 149 5.97 -18.05 13.65
C GLN A 149 5.09 -17.01 12.93
N GLY A 150 5.70 -16.03 12.27
CA GLY A 150 4.97 -15.03 11.51
C GLY A 150 4.33 -15.60 10.24
N CYS A 151 3.37 -14.86 9.69
CA CYS A 151 2.64 -15.26 8.50
C CYS A 151 2.26 -14.02 7.69
N TRP A 152 2.51 -14.09 6.38
CA TRP A 152 2.01 -13.13 5.41
C TRP A 152 0.94 -13.79 4.56
N ARG A 153 -0.23 -13.16 4.49
CA ARG A 153 -1.35 -13.56 3.63
C ARG A 153 -1.64 -12.44 2.66
N SER A 154 -1.72 -12.77 1.38
CA SER A 154 -2.04 -11.81 0.32
C SER A 154 -3.16 -12.33 -0.56
N ARG A 155 -4.06 -11.44 -0.94
CA ARG A 155 -5.12 -11.66 -1.92
C ARG A 155 -5.20 -10.47 -2.86
N LEU A 156 -5.31 -10.74 -4.16
CA LEU A 156 -5.64 -9.79 -5.22
C LEU A 156 -6.94 -10.26 -5.90
#